data_AF-A0A9P9ES32-F1
#
_entry.id   AF-A0A9P9ES32-F1
#
_cell.length_a   1.000
_cell.length_b   1.000
_cell.length_c   1.000
_cell.angle_alpha   90.00
_cell.angle_beta   90.00
_cell.angle_gamma   90.00
#
_symmetry.space_group_name_H-M   'P 1'
#
loop_
_entity.id
_entity.type
_entity.pdbx_description
1 polymer ?
#
loop_
_entity_poly.entity_id
_entity_poly.type
_entity_poly.pdbx_seq_one_letter_code
_entity_poly.pdbx_strand_id
1 'polypeptide(L)'
;MLPTALLRAAARGPKPNITGFNMRALKESTGQPRYDPWERNEAWRYTGTFSRWNRFKSGFPGLGIASVAFAGYCAYEHFFLEDDHHHGDGHGEAHH
;
A
#
# COMPACT_ATOMS: atom_id res chain seq x y z
N MET A 1 3.59 2.69 -42.73
CA MET A 1 4.82 1.90 -42.98
C MET A 1 5.94 2.36 -42.05
N LEU A 2 5.93 1.95 -40.78
CA LEU A 2 6.99 2.20 -39.79
C LEU A 2 7.62 0.96 -39.11
N PRO A 3 7.27 -0.31 -39.43
CA PRO A 3 7.83 -1.46 -38.70
C PRO A 3 9.34 -1.61 -38.95
N THR A 4 9.82 -1.21 -40.12
CA THR A 4 11.22 -1.31 -40.53
C THR A 4 12.14 -0.36 -39.75
N ALA A 5 11.66 0.82 -39.33
CA ALA A 5 12.45 1.77 -38.55
C ALA A 5 12.67 1.28 -37.11
N LEU A 6 11.61 0.75 -36.48
CA LEU A 6 11.69 0.16 -35.14
C LEU A 6 12.57 -1.09 -35.10
N LEU A 7 12.46 -1.97 -36.10
CA LEU A 7 13.34 -3.14 -36.24
C LEU A 7 14.81 -2.75 -36.40
N ARG A 8 15.11 -1.69 -37.17
CA ARG A 8 16.48 -1.21 -37.38
C ARG A 8 17.06 -0.51 -36.15
N ALA A 9 16.21 0.14 -35.34
CA ALA A 9 16.60 0.70 -34.05
C ALA A 9 16.85 -0.39 -33.00
N ALA A 10 16.04 -1.46 -32.98
CA ALA A 10 16.24 -2.62 -32.12
C ALA A 10 17.45 -3.49 -32.51
N ALA A 11 17.80 -3.52 -33.80
CA ALA A 11 18.99 -4.22 -34.31
C ALA A 11 20.31 -3.52 -33.97
N ARG A 12 20.28 -2.21 -33.70
CA ARG A 12 21.41 -1.50 -33.09
C ARG A 12 21.37 -1.86 -31.61
N GLY A 13 22.36 -2.63 -31.16
CA GLY A 13 22.49 -3.07 -29.77
C GLY A 13 22.36 -1.92 -28.75
N PRO A 14 22.20 -2.23 -27.46
CA PRO A 14 21.93 -1.24 -26.43
C PRO A 14 22.88 -0.03 -26.54
N LYS A 15 22.30 1.17 -26.53
CA LYS A 15 23.03 2.43 -26.71
C LYS A 15 24.21 2.47 -25.73
N PRO A 16 25.45 2.72 -26.19
CA PRO A 16 26.60 2.76 -25.31
C PRO A 16 26.37 3.84 -24.26
N ASN A 17 26.38 3.42 -23.01
CA ASN A 17 26.31 4.31 -21.87
C ASN A 17 27.68 5.02 -21.77
N ILE A 18 27.67 6.34 -21.56
CA ILE A 18 28.91 7.15 -21.48
C ILE A 18 29.63 7.02 -20.12
N THR A 19 28.95 6.49 -19.11
CA THR A 19 29.42 6.36 -17.72
C THR A 19 29.95 4.96 -17.36
N GLY A 20 30.02 4.03 -18.31
CA GLY A 20 30.22 2.59 -18.08
C GLY A 20 29.09 1.86 -17.30
N PHE A 21 28.06 2.55 -16.82
CA PHE A 21 27.05 1.98 -15.93
C PHE A 21 25.96 1.18 -16.67
N ASN A 22 25.87 -0.12 -16.39
CA ASN A 22 24.88 -1.00 -17.01
C ASN A 22 23.72 -1.31 -16.05
N MET A 23 22.55 -0.73 -16.32
CA MET A 23 21.34 -0.96 -15.50
C MET A 23 20.84 -2.41 -15.53
N ARG A 24 21.06 -3.16 -16.62
CA ARG A 24 20.64 -4.57 -16.70
C ARG A 24 21.52 -5.44 -15.81
N ALA A 25 22.83 -5.23 -15.87
CA ALA A 25 23.78 -5.92 -15.00
C ALA A 25 23.51 -5.61 -13.52
N LEU A 26 23.21 -4.35 -13.18
CA LEU A 26 22.77 -4.01 -11.82
C LEU A 26 21.51 -4.77 -11.43
N LYS A 27 20.46 -4.75 -12.26
CA LYS A 27 19.20 -5.45 -11.96
C LYS A 27 19.42 -6.94 -11.71
N GLU A 28 20.26 -7.58 -12.51
CA GLU A 28 20.66 -8.98 -12.35
C GLU A 28 21.42 -9.22 -11.03
N SER A 29 22.22 -8.25 -10.59
CA SER A 29 22.98 -8.33 -9.33
C SER A 29 22.21 -7.86 -8.08
N THR A 30 21.03 -7.22 -8.21
CA THR A 30 20.28 -6.64 -7.08
C THR A 30 19.42 -7.69 -6.32
N GLY A 31 19.57 -8.98 -6.63
CA GLY A 31 18.85 -10.07 -5.97
C GLY A 31 19.57 -10.60 -4.75
N GLN A 32 18.81 -11.22 -3.84
CA GLN A 32 19.39 -12.06 -2.79
C GLN A 32 19.96 -13.34 -3.45
N PRO A 33 21.23 -13.72 -3.16
CA PRO A 33 21.79 -14.97 -3.65
C PRO A 33 20.96 -16.15 -3.16
N ARG A 34 20.93 -17.26 -3.90
CA ARG A 34 20.21 -18.48 -3.46
C ARG A 34 20.76 -19.07 -2.16
N TYR A 35 22.02 -18.81 -1.85
CA TYR A 35 22.69 -19.27 -0.64
C TYR A 35 23.66 -18.19 -0.18
N ASP A 36 23.22 -17.35 0.76
CA ASP A 36 24.10 -16.39 1.39
C ASP A 36 24.60 -16.94 2.74
N PRO A 37 25.92 -17.14 2.93
CA PRO A 37 26.48 -17.63 4.19
C PRO A 37 26.28 -16.68 5.37
N TRP A 38 25.94 -15.41 5.10
CA TRP A 38 25.75 -14.39 6.12
C TRP A 38 24.30 -14.20 6.54
N GLU A 39 23.33 -14.89 5.93
CA GLU A 39 21.90 -14.72 6.23
C GLU A 39 21.61 -14.82 7.74
N ARG A 40 22.19 -15.82 8.41
CA ARG A 40 22.02 -15.99 9.86
C ARG A 40 22.67 -14.87 10.67
N ASN A 41 23.80 -14.35 10.21
CA ASN A 41 24.50 -13.27 10.87
C ASN A 41 23.84 -11.91 10.65
N GLU A 42 23.11 -11.72 9.55
CA GLU A 42 22.33 -10.50 9.29
C GLU A 42 20.90 -10.56 9.84
N ALA A 43 20.38 -11.77 10.15
CA ALA A 43 19.02 -11.98 10.62
C ALA A 43 18.63 -11.08 11.80
N TRP A 44 19.52 -10.88 12.79
CA TRP A 44 19.23 -10.05 13.96
C TRP A 44 18.87 -8.59 13.63
N ARG A 45 19.35 -8.07 12.49
CA ARG A 45 19.08 -6.69 12.07
C ARG A 45 17.67 -6.50 11.51
N TYR A 46 17.17 -7.54 10.85
CA TYR A 46 15.95 -7.45 10.02
C TYR A 46 14.79 -8.29 10.56
N THR A 47 15.03 -9.09 11.59
CA THR A 47 14.01 -9.87 12.30
C THR A 47 13.60 -9.19 13.62
N GLY A 48 12.40 -9.50 14.11
CA GLY A 48 11.89 -8.97 15.38
C GLY A 48 11.30 -7.54 15.27
N THR A 49 11.68 -6.69 16.23
CA THR A 49 11.08 -5.36 16.46
C THR A 49 11.18 -4.42 15.27
N PHE A 50 12.25 -4.54 14.48
CA PHE A 50 12.52 -3.66 13.34
C PHE A 50 11.98 -4.18 12.00
N SER A 51 11.24 -5.30 12.01
CA SER A 51 10.63 -5.86 10.79
C SER A 51 9.64 -4.89 10.14
N ARG A 52 9.49 -4.98 8.82
CA ARG A 52 8.57 -4.12 8.05
C ARG A 52 7.14 -4.18 8.58
N TRP A 53 6.70 -5.37 8.99
CA TRP A 53 5.37 -5.60 9.54
C TRP A 53 5.16 -4.88 10.88
N ASN A 54 6.14 -4.93 11.78
CA ASN A 54 6.06 -4.24 13.06
C ASN A 54 5.95 -2.71 12.88
N ARG A 55 6.66 -2.15 11.89
CA ARG A 55 6.54 -0.73 11.55
C ARG A 55 5.14 -0.37 11.06
N PHE A 56 4.55 -1.23 10.22
CA PHE A 56 3.20 -0.99 9.69
C PHE A 56 2.12 -1.10 10.77
N LYS A 57 2.23 -2.08 11.68
CA LYS A 57 1.31 -2.25 12.82
C LYS A 57 1.29 -1.02 13.74
N SER A 58 2.43 -0.36 13.91
CA SER A 58 2.53 0.89 14.68
C SER A 58 2.22 2.16 13.87
N GLY A 59 1.85 2.06 12.59
CA GLY A 59 1.60 3.22 11.73
C GLY A 59 0.34 4.01 12.09
N PHE A 60 -0.64 3.37 12.72
CA PHE A 60 -1.91 4.01 13.11
C PHE A 60 -2.21 3.79 14.60
N PRO A 61 -1.46 4.46 15.50
CA PRO A 61 -1.71 4.36 16.93
C PRO A 61 -3.14 4.85 17.22
N GLY A 62 -3.93 4.01 17.91
CA GLY A 62 -5.29 4.36 18.32
C GLY A 62 -6.41 4.07 17.31
N LEU A 63 -6.11 3.68 16.07
CA LEU A 63 -7.16 3.40 15.06
C LEU A 63 -8.11 2.27 15.49
N GLY A 64 -7.60 1.26 16.19
CA GLY A 64 -8.44 0.19 16.76
C GLY A 64 -9.44 0.71 17.79
N ILE A 65 -8.99 1.52 18.75
CA ILE A 65 -9.85 2.09 19.79
C ILE A 65 -10.84 3.08 19.18
N ALA A 66 -10.39 3.93 18.27
CA ALA A 66 -11.24 4.89 17.57
C ALA A 66 -12.35 4.19 16.78
N SER A 67 -12.05 3.10 16.07
CA SER A 67 -13.04 2.34 15.31
C SER A 67 -14.10 1.72 16.22
N VAL A 68 -13.67 1.16 17.36
CA VAL A 68 -14.60 0.57 18.35
C VAL A 68 -15.47 1.64 19.00
N ALA A 69 -14.88 2.76 19.43
CA ALA A 69 -15.62 3.87 20.03
C ALA A 69 -16.63 4.47 19.03
N PHE A 70 -16.23 4.67 17.79
CA PHE A 70 -17.09 5.16 16.72
C PHE A 70 -18.26 4.20 16.47
N ALA A 71 -17.99 2.90 16.29
CA ALA A 71 -19.05 1.91 16.10
C ALA A 71 -20.01 1.81 17.30
N GLY A 72 -19.47 1.87 18.52
CA GLY A 72 -20.27 1.91 19.74
C GLY A 72 -21.16 3.16 19.82
N TYR A 73 -20.64 4.31 19.42
CA TYR A 73 -21.42 5.54 19.33
C TYR A 73 -22.53 5.44 18.27
N CYS A 74 -22.22 4.95 17.06
CA CYS A 74 -23.25 4.75 16.03
C CYS A 74 -24.34 3.76 16.46
N ALA A 75 -23.98 2.67 17.14
CA ALA A 75 -24.96 1.74 17.68
C ALA A 75 -25.81 2.38 18.79
N TYR A 76 -25.18 3.17 19.67
CA TYR A 76 -25.90 3.92 20.69
C TYR A 76 -26.86 4.94 20.07
N GLU A 77 -26.43 5.67 19.05
CA GLU A 77 -27.27 6.61 18.31
C GLU A 77 -28.46 5.89 17.66
N HIS A 78 -28.20 4.78 16.96
CA HIS A 78 -29.21 4.02 16.23
C HIS A 78 -30.26 3.35 17.12
N PHE A 79 -29.88 2.83 18.31
CA PHE A 79 -30.79 2.10 19.18
C PHE A 79 -31.38 2.93 20.34
N PHE A 80 -30.74 4.03 20.73
CA PHE A 80 -31.17 4.80 21.92
C PHE A 80 -31.49 6.27 21.63
N LEU A 81 -30.96 6.87 20.56
CA LEU A 81 -31.29 8.26 20.20
C LEU A 81 -32.31 8.35 19.06
N GLU A 82 -32.29 7.42 18.09
CA GLU A 82 -33.29 7.37 17.01
C GLU A 82 -34.67 6.87 17.48
N ASP A 83 -34.73 6.02 18.52
CA ASP A 83 -36.00 5.48 19.05
C ASP A 83 -36.84 6.52 19.82
N ASP A 84 -36.24 7.63 20.30
CA ASP A 84 -36.95 8.71 21.01
C ASP A 84 -37.36 9.91 20.11
N HIS A 85 -37.00 9.92 18.82
CA HIS A 85 -37.26 11.03 17.88
C HIS A 85 -38.06 10.67 16.62
N HIS A 86 -38.67 9.49 16.55
CA HIS A 86 -39.66 9.15 15.52
C HIS A 86 -41.09 9.61 15.87
N HIS A 87 -41.25 10.93 15.98
CA HIS A 87 -42.47 11.64 15.56
C HIS A 87 -42.08 12.66 14.47
N GLY A 88 -41.49 12.16 13.38
CA GLY A 88 -41.37 12.90 12.14
C GLY A 88 -42.62 12.66 11.31
N ASP A 89 -43.60 13.55 11.44
CA ASP A 89 -44.76 13.60 10.54
C ASP A 89 -44.30 13.60 9.08
N GLY A 90 -44.79 12.61 8.33
CA GLY A 90 -44.79 12.65 6.88
C GLY A 90 -45.80 13.68 6.41
N HIS A 91 -45.33 14.88 6.05
CA HIS A 91 -46.07 15.82 5.21
C HIS A 91 -45.22 16.18 3.98
N GLY A 92 -45.17 15.25 3.03
CA GLY A 92 -45.03 15.59 1.62
C GLY A 92 -46.41 15.83 1.05
N GLU A 93 -46.88 17.08 1.09
CA GLU A 93 -48.01 17.52 0.28
C GLU A 93 -47.67 18.86 -0.36
N ALA A 94 -48.10 19.00 -1.61
CA ALA A 94 -47.82 20.09 -2.53
C ALA A 94 -48.10 21.48 -1.93
N HIS A 95 -47.55 22.54 -2.54
CA HIS A 95 -48.26 23.75 -3.00
C HIS A 95 -47.29 24.92 -3.26
N HIS A 96 -47.32 25.39 -4.52
CA HIS A 96 -46.84 26.67 -5.12
C HIS A 96 -45.35 26.86 -5.44
#